data_AF-A0A6G3X3T4-F1
#
_entry.id   AF-A0A6G3X3T4-F1
#
_cell.length_a   1.000
_cell.length_b   1.000
_cell.length_c   1.000
_cell.angle_alpha   90.00
_cell.angle_beta   90.00
_cell.angle_gamma   90.00
#
_symmetry.space_group_name_H-M   'P 1'
#
loop_
_entity.id
_entity.type
_entity.pdbx_description
1 polymer ?
#
loop_
_entity_poly.entity_id
_entity_poly.type
_entity_poly.pdbx_seq_one_letter_code
_entity_poly.pdbx_strand_id
1 'polypeptide(L)'
;VLRPGGVLITTVDKNDAYFAEDSDISEVTADLRRHYAPQVPDRSARLLRWAAEQGLGAAGRTRFPGTGQGRSPRGWREAIEAGRISWCTHAPRDQVSDVCRRLAALPDQDVPRPDPQYRLVALKS
;
A
#
# COMPACT_ATOMS: atom_id res chain seq x y z
N VAL A 1 5.69 23.49 8.82
CA VAL A 1 4.87 24.27 9.78
C VAL A 1 3.56 24.63 9.09
N LEU A 2 2.41 24.48 9.76
CA LEU A 2 1.10 24.94 9.27
C LEU A 2 0.83 26.35 9.81
N ARG A 3 0.46 27.30 8.93
CA ARG A 3 -0.02 28.62 9.37
C ARG A 3 -1.42 28.50 10.00
N PRO A 4 -1.85 29.47 10.83
CA PRO A 4 -3.24 29.55 11.27
C PRO A 4 -4.22 29.47 10.09
N GLY A 5 -5.24 28.62 10.21
CA GLY A 5 -6.21 28.34 9.14
C GLY A 5 -5.67 27.47 7.98
N GLY A 6 -4.44 26.97 8.07
CA GLY A 6 -3.86 26.06 7.10
C GLY A 6 -4.48 24.66 7.16
N VAL A 7 -4.44 23.95 6.03
CA VAL A 7 -4.91 22.57 5.91
C VAL A 7 -3.74 21.69 5.45
N LEU A 8 -3.50 20.60 6.18
CA LEU A 8 -2.61 19.53 5.75
C LEU A 8 -3.43 18.50 4.97
N ILE A 9 -3.10 18.29 3.70
CA ILE A 9 -3.65 17.21 2.89
C ILE A 9 -2.56 16.15 2.73
N THR A 10 -2.88 14.91 3.09
CA THR A 10 -1.90 13.82 3.02
C THR A 10 -2.54 12.50 2.64
N THR A 11 -1.78 11.65 1.97
CA THR A 11 -2.16 10.27 1.68
C THR A 11 -2.05 9.40 2.92
N VAL A 12 -2.99 8.48 3.10
CA VAL A 12 -2.99 7.47 4.16
C VAL A 12 -3.21 6.09 3.56
N ASP A 13 -2.79 5.06 4.29
CA ASP A 13 -2.94 3.66 3.88
C ASP A 13 -2.33 3.37 2.49
N LYS A 14 -1.31 4.14 2.07
CA LYS A 14 -0.63 4.05 0.78
C LYS A 14 0.02 2.68 0.58
N ASN A 15 0.64 2.14 1.63
CA ASN A 15 1.28 0.82 1.57
C ASN A 15 0.27 -0.32 1.30
N ASP A 16 -0.99 -0.12 1.66
CA ASP A 16 -2.07 -1.08 1.45
C ASP A 16 -2.89 -0.80 0.19
N ALA A 17 -2.62 0.29 -0.54
CA ALA A 17 -3.45 0.74 -1.67
C ALA A 17 -3.57 -0.29 -2.80
N TYR A 18 -2.52 -1.08 -3.06
CA TYR A 18 -2.52 -2.17 -4.04
C TYR A 18 -3.35 -3.39 -3.62
N PHE A 19 -3.77 -3.44 -2.36
CA PHE A 19 -4.48 -4.56 -1.75
C PHE A 19 -5.81 -4.11 -1.15
N ALA A 20 -6.29 -2.92 -1.54
CA ALA A 20 -7.57 -2.37 -1.10
C ALA A 20 -8.75 -3.09 -1.77
N GLU A 21 -8.53 -3.60 -2.98
CA GLU A 21 -9.46 -4.48 -3.70
C GLU A 21 -8.91 -5.91 -3.69
N ASP A 22 -9.81 -6.88 -3.54
CA ASP A 22 -9.44 -8.29 -3.56
C ASP A 22 -8.96 -8.68 -4.97
N SER A 23 -7.80 -9.34 -5.01
CA SER A 23 -7.20 -9.89 -6.22
C SER A 23 -6.42 -11.16 -5.91
N ASP A 24 -6.19 -11.99 -6.91
CA ASP A 24 -5.28 -13.14 -6.84
C ASP A 24 -3.87 -12.73 -6.35
N ILE A 25 -3.40 -11.54 -6.70
CA ILE A 25 -2.15 -10.97 -6.18
C ILE A 25 -2.23 -10.66 -4.69
N SER A 26 -3.33 -10.06 -4.24
CA SER A 26 -3.54 -9.81 -2.81
C SER A 26 -3.57 -11.10 -1.99
N GLU A 27 -4.13 -12.17 -2.54
CA GLU A 27 -4.18 -13.49 -1.90
C GLU A 27 -2.79 -14.13 -1.85
N VAL A 28 -2.06 -14.15 -2.98
CA VAL A 28 -0.72 -14.74 -3.06
C VAL A 28 0.28 -14.05 -2.12
N THR A 29 0.15 -12.73 -1.93
CA THR A 29 1.07 -11.94 -1.11
C THR A 29 0.61 -11.75 0.34
N ALA A 30 -0.60 -12.18 0.70
CA ALA A 30 -1.22 -11.90 2.00
C ALA A 30 -0.36 -12.36 3.18
N ASP A 31 0.09 -13.62 3.19
CA ASP A 31 0.83 -14.20 4.32
C ASP A 31 2.17 -13.50 4.54
N LEU A 32 2.93 -13.30 3.46
CA LEU A 32 4.24 -12.65 3.54
C LEU A 32 4.09 -11.20 4.00
N ARG A 33 3.10 -10.47 3.48
CA ARG A 33 2.80 -9.10 3.92
C ARG A 33 2.39 -9.05 5.39
N ARG A 34 1.52 -9.97 5.86
CA ARG A 34 1.10 -10.02 7.27
C ARG A 34 2.28 -10.23 8.22
N HIS A 35 3.25 -11.04 7.82
CA HIS A 35 4.39 -11.38 8.67
C HIS A 35 5.51 -10.33 8.63
N TYR A 36 5.79 -9.75 7.44
CA TYR A 36 6.96 -8.87 7.21
C TYR A 36 6.60 -7.39 6.95
N ALA A 37 5.31 -7.02 6.97
CA ALA A 37 4.85 -5.63 7.09
C ALA A 37 3.92 -5.43 8.30
N PRO A 38 4.30 -5.85 9.54
CA PRO A 38 3.42 -5.76 10.70
C PRO A 38 3.13 -4.31 11.12
N GLN A 39 4.02 -3.38 10.76
CA GLN A 39 3.82 -1.95 10.98
C GLN A 39 3.54 -1.26 9.65
N VAL A 40 2.32 -0.75 9.51
CA VAL A 40 1.93 0.15 8.42
C VAL A 40 2.07 1.59 8.95
N PRO A 41 3.21 2.27 8.73
CA PRO A 41 3.51 3.55 9.36
C PRO A 41 2.51 4.65 8.98
N ASP A 42 1.96 4.55 7.77
CA ASP A 42 0.99 5.44 7.14
C ASP A 42 -0.46 5.02 7.39
N ARG A 43 -0.71 4.08 8.33
CA ARG A 43 -2.07 3.67 8.70
C ARG A 43 -2.85 4.88 9.21
N SER A 44 -4.00 5.12 8.59
CA SER A 44 -4.87 6.28 8.86
C SER A 44 -5.18 6.44 10.35
N ALA A 45 -5.47 5.37 11.08
CA ALA A 45 -5.73 5.43 12.52
C ALA A 45 -4.54 5.98 13.33
N ARG A 46 -3.30 5.59 12.97
CA ARG A 46 -2.08 6.08 13.63
C ARG A 46 -1.86 7.56 13.31
N LEU A 47 -2.02 7.95 12.04
CA LEU A 47 -1.86 9.33 11.61
C LEU A 47 -2.90 10.24 12.29
N LEU A 48 -4.18 9.87 12.25
CA LEU A 48 -5.26 10.67 12.84
C LEU A 48 -5.09 10.85 14.34
N ARG A 49 -4.61 9.83 15.07
CA ARG A 49 -4.28 9.96 16.49
C ARG A 49 -3.16 10.98 16.71
N TRP A 50 -2.07 10.87 15.95
CA TRP A 50 -0.97 11.81 16.05
C TRP A 50 -1.38 13.23 15.68
N ALA A 51 -2.20 13.40 14.63
CA ALA A 51 -2.75 14.70 14.26
C ALA A 51 -3.58 15.32 15.40
N ALA A 52 -4.42 14.53 16.07
CA ALA A 52 -5.20 14.99 17.21
C ALA A 52 -4.33 15.43 18.39
N GLU A 53 -3.23 14.74 18.67
CA GLU A 53 -2.24 15.14 19.69
C GLU A 53 -1.57 16.49 19.36
N GLN A 54 -1.57 16.89 18.08
CA GLN A 54 -1.07 18.19 17.62
C GLN A 54 -2.19 19.24 17.47
N GLY A 55 -3.41 18.95 17.96
CA GLY A 55 -4.56 19.85 17.87
C GLY A 55 -5.21 19.91 16.48
N LEU A 56 -4.94 18.94 15.59
CA LEU A 56 -5.53 18.88 14.27
C LEU A 56 -6.70 17.88 14.22
N GLY A 57 -7.84 18.31 13.71
CA GLY A 57 -9.01 17.48 13.43
C GLY A 57 -9.14 17.12 11.94
N ALA A 58 -9.84 16.01 11.65
CA ALA A 58 -10.19 15.65 10.28
C ALA A 58 -11.21 16.64 9.69
N ALA A 59 -10.85 17.24 8.55
CA ALA A 59 -11.67 18.21 7.83
C ALA A 59 -12.31 17.63 6.56
N GLY A 60 -11.76 16.53 6.04
CA GLY A 60 -12.24 15.91 4.81
C GLY A 60 -11.52 14.61 4.51
N ARG A 61 -12.13 13.78 3.67
CA ARG A 61 -11.56 12.51 3.18
C ARG A 61 -11.98 12.32 1.73
N THR A 62 -11.09 11.78 0.92
CA THR A 62 -11.42 11.34 -0.44
C THR A 62 -10.57 10.15 -0.84
N ARG A 63 -10.88 9.57 -2.00
CA ARG A 63 -10.10 8.49 -2.63
C ARG A 63 -9.79 8.87 -4.06
N PHE A 64 -8.69 8.36 -4.58
CA PHE A 64 -8.34 8.50 -5.99
C PHE A 64 -7.58 7.26 -6.47
N PRO A 65 -7.83 6.81 -7.71
CA PRO A 65 -7.08 5.70 -8.27
C PRO A 65 -5.64 6.14 -8.60
N GLY A 66 -4.70 5.23 -8.43
CA GLY A 66 -3.38 5.33 -9.02
C GLY A 66 -3.44 4.98 -10.50
N THR A 67 -4.01 5.85 -11.33
CA THR A 67 -4.25 5.57 -12.76
C THR A 67 -3.01 5.03 -13.46
N GLY A 68 -3.12 3.84 -14.05
CA GLY A 68 -2.05 3.16 -14.79
C GLY A 68 -0.94 2.57 -13.90
N GLN A 69 -1.16 2.46 -12.59
CA GLN A 69 -0.20 1.87 -11.66
C GLN A 69 -0.49 0.41 -11.33
N GLY A 70 -1.61 -0.14 -11.81
CA GLY A 70 -1.91 -1.57 -11.76
C GLY A 70 -0.72 -2.38 -12.27
N ARG A 71 -0.46 -3.52 -11.61
CA ARG A 71 0.66 -4.38 -11.95
C ARG A 71 0.17 -5.76 -12.32
N SER A 72 0.76 -6.32 -13.36
CA SER A 72 0.54 -7.71 -13.73
C SER A 72 1.29 -8.65 -12.78
N PRO A 73 0.97 -9.95 -12.76
CA PRO A 73 1.74 -10.93 -11.99
C PRO A 73 3.24 -10.90 -12.34
N ARG A 74 3.61 -10.76 -13.62
CA ARG A 74 5.00 -10.59 -14.03
C ARG A 74 5.61 -9.32 -13.47
N GLY A 75 4.92 -8.18 -13.58
CA GLY A 75 5.41 -6.90 -13.06
C GLY A 75 5.61 -6.90 -11.54
N TRP A 76 4.81 -7.67 -10.80
CA TRP A 76 5.05 -7.90 -9.37
C TRP A 76 6.32 -8.70 -9.10
N ARG A 77 6.57 -9.79 -9.83
CA ARG A 77 7.82 -10.56 -9.71
C ARG A 77 9.03 -9.70 -10.02
N GLU A 78 9.00 -8.94 -11.11
CA GLU A 78 10.08 -8.02 -11.49
C GLU A 78 10.34 -6.96 -10.40
N ALA A 79 9.27 -6.42 -9.78
CA ALA A 79 9.42 -5.47 -8.67
C ALA A 79 10.03 -6.11 -7.41
N ILE A 80 9.67 -7.38 -7.11
CA ILE A 80 10.24 -8.15 -6.00
C ILE A 80 11.72 -8.43 -6.26
N GLU A 81 12.06 -8.94 -7.45
CA GLU A 81 13.43 -9.24 -7.87
C GLU A 81 14.33 -8.00 -7.87
N ALA A 82 13.77 -6.84 -8.26
CA ALA A 82 14.46 -5.55 -8.20
C ALA A 82 14.56 -4.95 -6.79
N GLY A 83 14.08 -5.64 -5.74
CA GLY A 83 14.13 -5.16 -4.36
C GLY A 83 13.24 -3.96 -4.06
N ARG A 84 12.21 -3.70 -4.88
CA ARG A 84 11.30 -2.55 -4.75
C ARG A 84 10.13 -2.80 -3.80
N ILE A 85 10.01 -4.03 -3.29
CA ILE A 85 8.95 -4.44 -2.36
C ILE A 85 9.55 -4.63 -0.97
N SER A 86 9.35 -3.66 -0.09
CA SER A 86 10.03 -3.57 1.20
C SER A 86 9.76 -4.75 2.13
N TRP A 87 8.58 -5.37 2.13
CA TRP A 87 8.32 -6.56 2.95
C TRP A 87 8.99 -7.82 2.41
N CYS A 88 9.34 -7.87 1.11
CA CYS A 88 10.16 -8.95 0.57
C CYS A 88 11.64 -8.82 0.97
N THR A 89 12.17 -7.60 1.14
CA THR A 89 13.57 -7.40 1.49
C THR A 89 13.91 -7.85 2.91
N HIS A 90 12.92 -7.95 3.78
CA HIS A 90 13.06 -8.40 5.17
C HIS A 90 12.67 -9.88 5.38
N ALA A 91 12.12 -10.53 4.35
CA ALA A 91 11.65 -11.91 4.42
C ALA A 91 12.76 -12.92 4.04
N PRO A 92 12.71 -14.15 4.58
CA PRO A 92 13.54 -15.26 4.12
C PRO A 92 13.41 -15.51 2.61
N ARG A 93 14.54 -15.83 1.96
CA ARG A 93 14.60 -15.98 0.50
C ARG A 93 13.71 -17.09 -0.04
N ASP A 94 13.54 -18.18 0.71
CA ASP A 94 12.68 -19.31 0.37
C ASP A 94 11.20 -18.88 0.33
N GLN A 95 10.77 -18.07 1.30
CA GLN A 95 9.39 -17.54 1.33
C GLN A 95 9.12 -16.53 0.21
N VAL A 96 10.10 -15.67 -0.10
CA VAL A 96 10.00 -14.75 -1.26
C VAL A 96 9.95 -15.55 -2.57
N SER A 97 10.77 -16.60 -2.68
CA SER A 97 10.79 -17.48 -3.86
C SER A 97 9.47 -18.22 -4.05
N ASP A 98 8.82 -18.63 -2.95
CA ASP A 98 7.49 -19.25 -2.99
C ASP A 98 6.42 -18.29 -3.51
N VAL A 99 6.42 -17.04 -3.03
CA VAL A 99 5.53 -15.98 -3.54
C VAL A 99 5.78 -15.75 -5.04
N CYS A 100 7.03 -15.63 -5.47
CA CYS A 100 7.37 -15.47 -6.88
C CYS A 100 6.90 -16.65 -7.73
N ARG A 101 7.04 -17.89 -7.23
CA ARG A 101 6.55 -19.10 -7.90
C ARG A 101 5.03 -19.09 -8.03
N ARG A 102 4.30 -18.70 -6.98
CA ARG A 102 2.83 -18.58 -7.00
C ARG A 102 2.37 -17.47 -7.94
N LEU A 103 3.03 -16.32 -7.96
CA LEU A 103 2.78 -15.24 -8.92
C LEU A 103 2.99 -15.70 -10.36
N ALA A 104 4.01 -16.52 -10.63
CA ALA A 104 4.29 -17.06 -11.97
C ALA A 104 3.24 -18.08 -12.44
N ALA A 105 2.51 -18.70 -11.52
CA ALA A 105 1.45 -19.65 -11.83
C ALA A 105 0.08 -18.99 -12.09
N LEU A 106 -0.06 -17.69 -11.83
CA LEU A 106 -1.30 -16.96 -12.10
C LEU A 106 -1.56 -16.84 -13.61
N PRO A 107 -2.83 -16.83 -14.06
CA PRO A 107 -3.15 -16.53 -15.45
C PRO A 107 -2.83 -15.07 -15.77
N ASP A 108 -2.79 -14.77 -17.07
CA ASP A 108 -2.68 -13.40 -17.58
C ASP A 108 -1.47 -12.63 -17.00
N GLN A 109 -0.28 -13.23 -17.15
CA GLN A 109 0.98 -12.72 -16.61
C GLN A 109 1.32 -11.29 -17.02
N ASP A 110 0.74 -10.80 -18.13
CA ASP A 110 0.96 -9.46 -18.69
C ASP A 110 -0.23 -8.52 -18.54
N VAL A 111 -1.34 -8.98 -17.95
CA VAL A 111 -2.52 -8.15 -17.73
C VAL A 111 -2.45 -7.52 -16.34
N PRO A 112 -2.37 -6.19 -16.23
CA PRO A 112 -2.42 -5.52 -14.93
C PRO A 112 -3.68 -5.86 -14.16
N ARG A 113 -3.53 -6.17 -12.86
CA ARG A 113 -4.66 -6.13 -11.92
C ARG A 113 -5.07 -4.66 -11.67
N PRO A 114 -6.27 -4.39 -11.12
CA PRO A 114 -6.79 -3.04 -10.95
C PRO A 114 -5.79 -2.05 -10.33
N ASP A 115 -5.93 -0.79 -10.71
CA ASP A 115 -5.11 0.29 -10.17
C ASP A 115 -5.30 0.40 -8.64
N PRO A 116 -4.22 0.70 -7.87
CA PRO A 116 -4.31 0.87 -6.43
C PRO A 116 -5.25 2.02 -6.06
N GLN A 117 -6.01 1.86 -4.99
CA GLN A 117 -6.91 2.90 -4.47
C GLN A 117 -6.23 3.67 -3.34
N TYR A 118 -5.83 4.91 -3.61
CA TYR A 118 -5.22 5.79 -2.61
C TYR A 118 -6.28 6.56 -1.84
N ARG A 119 -6.00 6.85 -0.57
CA ARG A 119 -6.86 7.63 0.32
C ARG A 119 -6.18 8.92 0.71
N LEU A 120 -6.94 10.01 0.73
CA LEU A 120 -6.51 11.31 1.25
C LEU A 120 -7.29 11.65 2.51
N VAL A 121 -6.61 12.31 3.44
CA VAL A 121 -7.22 13.01 4.57
C VAL A 121 -6.80 14.48 4.54
N ALA A 122 -7.74 15.36 4.83
CA ALA A 122 -7.49 16.76 5.12
C ALA A 122 -7.57 16.97 6.63
N LEU A 123 -6.59 17.70 7.18
CA LEU A 123 -6.45 17.97 8.60
C LEU A 123 -6.30 19.48 8.84
N LYS A 124 -6.98 20.01 9.85
CA LYS A 124 -6.91 21.44 10.22
C LYS A 124 -6.99 21.61 11.74
N SER A 125 -6.42 22.69 12.26
CA SER A 125 -6.60 23.14 13.64
C SER A 125 -8.02 23.64 13.89
#